data_AF-A0A2M9J1Q8-F1
#
_entry.id   AF-A0A2M9J1Q8-F1
#
_cell.length_a   1.000
_cell.length_b   1.000
_cell.length_c   1.000
_cell.angle_alpha   90.00
_cell.angle_beta   90.00
_cell.angle_gamma   90.00
#
_symmetry.space_group_name_H-M   'P 1'
#
loop_
_entity.id
_entity.type
_entity.pdbx_description
1 polymer ?
#
loop_
_entity_poly.entity_id
_entity_poly.type
_entity_poly.pdbx_seq_one_letter_code
_entity_poly.pdbx_strand_id
1 'polypeptide(L)'
;MTACPTPTKSRFATRAAAVNSSRRVDLRANLQLTPYECVCTWWHLTKSAMEEPITAAEADRATVERLASLPDIDFREIVANDVRSDGDRAERGALRHPLNQRRWKRQLGELAADIETRMSARKGDSSLEAHDWRKRTTGYRNMIKIRVEECRRLRAEAHAESVRKQDWRRRDAEIAAAAGATPKELRVHAGEIAVGRLIEAHRDEFNRYCAEEYQALGLTVPERFGNWTRDTAA
;
A
#
# COMPACT_ATOMS: atom_id res chain seq x y z
N MET A 1 20.77 -5.40 12.33
CA MET A 1 20.39 -6.42 11.35
C MET A 1 19.30 -7.29 11.95
N THR A 2 18.10 -7.32 11.38
CA THR A 2 17.00 -8.17 11.84
C THR A 2 17.37 -9.65 11.66
N ALA A 3 17.26 -10.44 12.71
CA ALA A 3 17.53 -11.89 12.63
C ALA A 3 16.59 -12.52 11.60
N CYS A 4 17.14 -13.39 10.74
CA CYS A 4 16.33 -14.09 9.74
C CYS A 4 15.28 -14.96 10.46
N PRO A 5 13.98 -14.83 10.15
CA PRO A 5 12.93 -15.66 10.73
C PRO A 5 13.03 -17.14 10.31
N THR A 6 13.84 -17.45 9.28
CA THR A 6 14.03 -18.82 8.78
C THR A 6 15.51 -19.11 8.49
N PRO A 7 16.39 -19.13 9.51
CA PRO A 7 17.84 -19.22 9.32
C PRO A 7 18.28 -20.58 8.75
N THR A 8 17.44 -21.61 8.89
CA THR A 8 17.69 -22.98 8.42
C THR A 8 17.27 -23.22 6.96
N LYS A 9 16.60 -22.25 6.31
CA LYS A 9 16.20 -22.36 4.90
C LYS A 9 17.32 -21.89 3.98
N SER A 10 17.40 -22.49 2.79
CA SER A 10 18.31 -22.04 1.72
C SER A 10 18.13 -20.55 1.46
N ARG A 11 19.25 -19.84 1.32
CA ARG A 11 19.35 -18.39 1.09
C ARG A 11 20.05 -18.12 -0.23
N PHE A 12 19.59 -17.12 -0.98
CA PHE A 12 20.15 -16.74 -2.27
C PHE A 12 20.42 -15.24 -2.30
N ALA A 13 21.57 -14.84 -2.84
CA ALA A 13 21.97 -13.44 -2.87
C ALA A 13 21.12 -12.61 -3.85
N THR A 14 20.54 -13.25 -4.86
CA THR A 14 19.74 -12.58 -5.89
C THR A 14 18.44 -13.33 -6.17
N ARG A 15 17.44 -12.59 -6.66
CA ARG A 15 16.17 -13.18 -7.15
C ARG A 15 16.41 -14.24 -8.22
N ALA A 16 17.33 -13.97 -9.16
CA ALA A 16 17.66 -14.87 -10.26
C ALA A 16 18.19 -16.23 -9.75
N ALA A 17 19.06 -16.22 -8.74
CA ALA A 17 19.59 -17.44 -8.13
C ALA A 17 18.49 -18.25 -7.42
N ALA A 18 17.55 -17.57 -6.76
CA ALA A 18 16.40 -18.22 -6.12
C ALA A 18 15.42 -18.80 -7.16
N VAL A 19 15.11 -18.08 -8.24
CA VAL A 19 14.26 -18.56 -9.35
C VAL A 19 14.88 -19.78 -10.04
N ASN A 20 16.19 -19.76 -10.33
CA ASN A 20 16.86 -20.91 -10.92
C ASN A 20 16.81 -22.12 -9.98
N SER A 21 17.03 -21.89 -8.68
CA SER A 21 16.93 -22.94 -7.67
C SER A 21 15.52 -23.49 -7.52
N SER A 22 14.48 -22.65 -7.59
CA SER A 22 13.10 -23.11 -7.48
C SER A 22 12.65 -23.99 -8.64
N ARG A 23 13.22 -23.78 -9.83
CA ARG A 23 13.00 -24.65 -11.01
C ARG A 23 13.67 -26.02 -10.87
N ARG A 24 14.71 -26.13 -10.04
CA ARG A 24 15.49 -27.36 -9.83
C ARG A 24 14.97 -28.17 -8.64
N VAL A 25 14.37 -27.51 -7.65
CA VAL A 25 13.77 -28.13 -6.48
C VAL A 25 12.32 -28.48 -6.79
N ASP A 26 12.13 -29.48 -7.63
CA ASP A 26 10.81 -30.05 -7.88
C ASP A 26 10.50 -31.01 -6.72
N LEU A 27 9.75 -30.53 -5.73
CA LEU A 27 9.33 -31.38 -4.61
C LEU A 27 8.23 -32.33 -5.07
N ARG A 28 8.24 -33.57 -4.54
CA ARG A 28 7.26 -34.63 -4.81
C ARG A 28 5.84 -34.05 -4.99
N ALA A 29 5.27 -34.26 -6.17
CA ALA A 29 3.92 -33.86 -6.62
C ALA A 29 3.68 -32.35 -6.87
N ASN A 30 4.22 -31.81 -7.97
CA ASN A 30 3.82 -30.53 -8.58
C ASN A 30 3.88 -29.29 -7.67
N LEU A 31 4.67 -29.33 -6.59
CA LEU A 31 4.76 -28.22 -5.64
C LEU A 31 5.95 -27.33 -6.00
N GLN A 32 5.70 -26.33 -6.86
CA GLN A 32 6.71 -25.34 -7.23
C GLN A 32 6.94 -24.35 -6.08
N LEU A 33 8.19 -24.23 -5.64
CA LEU A 33 8.57 -23.23 -4.64
C LEU A 33 8.63 -21.83 -5.27
N THR A 34 8.15 -20.81 -4.57
CA THR A 34 8.20 -19.42 -5.01
C THR A 34 9.30 -18.65 -4.26
N PRO A 35 10.15 -17.88 -4.97
CA PRO A 35 11.13 -16.99 -4.35
C PRO A 35 10.49 -15.78 -3.64
N TYR A 36 11.01 -15.40 -2.48
CA TYR A 36 10.65 -14.16 -1.80
C TYR A 36 11.87 -13.51 -1.13
N GLU A 37 11.88 -12.18 -1.05
CA GLU A 37 12.88 -11.41 -0.32
C GLU A 37 12.51 -11.34 1.16
N CYS A 38 13.43 -11.76 2.02
CA CYS A 38 13.21 -11.84 3.46
C CYS A 38 13.74 -10.59 4.18
N VAL A 39 13.27 -10.34 5.40
CA VAL A 39 13.75 -9.26 6.30
C VAL A 39 15.25 -9.31 6.62
N CYS A 40 15.92 -10.41 6.27
CA CYS A 40 17.37 -10.57 6.37
C CYS A 40 18.13 -10.14 5.10
N THR A 41 17.44 -9.56 4.11
CA THR A 41 17.96 -9.14 2.79
C THR A 41 18.42 -10.28 1.87
N TRP A 42 18.16 -11.53 2.23
CA TRP A 42 18.39 -12.69 1.36
C TRP A 42 17.09 -13.17 0.74
N TRP A 43 17.18 -13.75 -0.45
CA TRP A 43 16.07 -14.44 -1.09
C TRP A 43 15.93 -15.85 -0.52
N HIS A 44 14.70 -16.27 -0.23
CA HIS A 44 14.36 -17.61 0.24
C HIS A 44 13.28 -18.23 -0.64
N LEU A 45 13.08 -19.54 -0.50
CA LEU A 45 12.01 -20.29 -1.18
C LEU A 45 10.87 -20.59 -0.20
N THR A 46 9.63 -20.40 -0.67
CA THR A 46 8.41 -20.73 0.07
C THR A 46 7.50 -21.63 -0.77
N LYS A 47 6.68 -22.43 -0.10
CA LYS A 47 5.65 -23.28 -0.73
C LYS A 47 4.39 -22.50 -1.10
N SER A 48 4.23 -21.31 -0.52
CA SER A 48 3.12 -20.42 -0.81
C SER A 48 3.46 -19.63 -2.06
N ALA A 49 2.65 -19.74 -3.12
CA ALA A 49 2.62 -18.69 -4.12
C ALA A 49 2.47 -17.36 -3.36
N MET A 50 3.40 -16.43 -3.54
CA MET A 50 3.20 -15.09 -3.00
C MET A 50 2.04 -14.49 -3.80
N GLU A 51 0.81 -14.68 -3.30
CA GLU A 51 -0.32 -13.85 -3.72
C GLU A 51 0.18 -12.41 -3.74
N GLU A 52 -0.02 -11.75 -4.87
CA GLU A 52 0.36 -10.35 -5.02
C GLU A 52 -0.21 -9.56 -3.84
N PRO A 53 0.62 -8.83 -3.07
CA PRO A 53 0.19 -8.20 -1.83
C PRO A 53 -1.03 -7.32 -2.09
N ILE A 54 -2.15 -7.66 -1.46
CA ILE A 54 -3.35 -6.83 -1.55
C ILE A 54 -3.08 -5.52 -0.82
N THR A 55 -3.32 -4.41 -1.50
CA THR A 55 -3.16 -3.08 -0.91
C THR A 55 -4.49 -2.36 -0.79
N ALA A 56 -4.52 -1.28 0.00
CA ALA A 56 -5.70 -0.44 0.11
C ALA A 56 -6.07 0.26 -1.21
N ALA A 57 -5.15 0.34 -2.18
CA ALA A 57 -5.40 0.96 -3.49
C ALA A 57 -6.29 0.09 -4.41
N GLU A 58 -6.46 -1.18 -4.07
CA GLU A 58 -7.32 -2.10 -4.84
C GLU A 58 -8.81 -1.92 -4.54
N ALA A 59 -9.14 -1.14 -3.52
CA ALA A 59 -10.51 -0.79 -3.17
C ALA A 59 -10.82 0.63 -3.63
N ASP A 60 -11.98 0.80 -4.25
CA ASP A 60 -12.55 2.11 -4.46
C ASP A 60 -13.09 2.71 -3.15
N ARG A 61 -13.37 4.02 -3.19
CA ARG A 61 -13.88 4.75 -2.02
C ARG A 61 -15.23 4.21 -1.54
N ALA A 62 -16.11 3.83 -2.46
CA ALA A 62 -17.44 3.32 -2.14
C ALA A 62 -17.37 2.02 -1.34
N THR A 63 -16.48 1.11 -1.72
CA THR A 63 -16.25 -0.16 -1.03
C THR A 63 -15.69 0.07 0.37
N VAL A 64 -14.70 0.97 0.49
CA VAL A 64 -14.13 1.35 1.79
C VAL A 64 -15.20 1.89 2.75
N GLU A 65 -16.03 2.82 2.27
CA GLU A 65 -17.09 3.45 3.07
C GLU A 65 -18.23 2.48 3.39
N ARG A 66 -18.62 1.61 2.44
CA ARG A 66 -19.58 0.53 2.67
C ARG A 66 -19.11 -0.36 3.82
N LEU A 67 -17.89 -0.89 3.74
CA LEU A 67 -17.34 -1.75 4.81
C LEU A 67 -17.28 -1.03 6.16
N ALA A 68 -16.96 0.26 6.18
CA ALA A 68 -16.93 1.04 7.42
C ALA A 68 -18.32 1.13 8.07
N SER A 69 -19.38 1.16 7.26
CA SER A 69 -20.77 1.26 7.72
C SER A 69 -21.45 -0.07 8.06
N LEU A 70 -20.88 -1.21 7.66
CA LEU A 70 -21.50 -2.53 7.89
C LEU A 70 -21.72 -2.81 9.39
N PRO A 71 -22.74 -3.58 9.78
CA PRO A 71 -22.83 -4.20 11.10
C PRO A 71 -21.62 -5.09 11.44
N ASP A 72 -21.33 -5.29 12.73
CA ASP A 72 -20.15 -6.06 13.17
C ASP A 72 -20.20 -7.52 12.71
N ILE A 73 -21.40 -8.10 12.61
CA ILE A 73 -21.59 -9.48 12.16
C ILE A 73 -21.21 -9.65 10.68
N ASP A 74 -21.70 -8.78 9.80
CA ASP A 74 -21.40 -8.81 8.37
C ASP A 74 -19.94 -8.47 8.09
N PHE A 75 -19.40 -7.48 8.82
CA PHE A 75 -17.98 -7.13 8.72
C PHE A 75 -17.09 -8.31 9.13
N ARG A 76 -17.46 -9.05 10.19
CA ARG A 76 -16.73 -10.24 10.65
C ARG A 76 -16.72 -11.34 9.60
N GLU A 77 -17.79 -11.52 8.84
CA GLU A 77 -17.84 -12.49 7.73
C GLU A 77 -16.81 -12.14 6.64
N ILE A 78 -16.73 -10.87 6.24
CA ILE A 78 -15.72 -10.41 5.27
C ILE A 78 -14.29 -10.67 5.80
N VAL A 79 -14.05 -10.40 7.09
CA VAL A 79 -12.75 -10.70 7.71
C VAL A 79 -12.46 -12.20 7.71
N ALA A 80 -13.46 -13.04 7.99
CA ALA A 80 -13.30 -14.49 7.94
C ALA A 80 -12.96 -14.98 6.52
N ASN A 81 -13.55 -14.38 5.48
CA ASN A 81 -13.27 -14.69 4.09
C ASN A 81 -11.86 -14.22 3.66
N ASP A 82 -11.38 -13.05 4.13
CA ASP A 82 -10.00 -12.61 3.92
C ASP A 82 -8.97 -13.58 4.53
N VAL A 83 -9.26 -14.14 5.70
CA VAL A 83 -8.41 -15.16 6.33
C VAL A 83 -8.45 -16.48 5.57
N ARG A 84 -9.55 -16.79 4.87
CA ARG A 84 -9.62 -17.98 4.00
C ARG A 84 -9.04 -17.76 2.60
N SER A 85 -8.65 -16.53 2.27
CA SER A 85 -8.35 -16.09 0.90
C SER A 85 -9.52 -16.32 -0.08
N ASP A 86 -10.75 -16.26 0.42
CA ASP A 86 -11.99 -16.56 -0.33
C ASP A 86 -12.88 -15.32 -0.53
N GLY A 87 -12.40 -14.14 -0.11
CA GLY A 87 -13.10 -12.87 -0.25
C GLY A 87 -12.74 -12.14 -1.55
N ASP A 88 -13.65 -11.28 -1.99
CA ASP A 88 -13.40 -10.38 -3.12
C ASP A 88 -12.15 -9.52 -2.88
N ARG A 89 -11.40 -9.29 -3.95
CA ARG A 89 -10.10 -8.60 -3.86
C ARG A 89 -10.26 -7.14 -3.45
N ALA A 90 -11.30 -6.45 -3.92
CA ALA A 90 -11.61 -5.08 -3.49
C ALA A 90 -12.05 -5.04 -2.02
N GLU A 91 -12.86 -5.98 -1.54
CA GLU A 91 -13.20 -6.06 -0.11
C GLU A 91 -11.98 -6.31 0.77
N ARG A 92 -11.08 -7.20 0.35
CA ARG A 92 -9.80 -7.44 1.01
C ARG A 92 -8.95 -6.17 1.01
N GLY A 93 -8.87 -5.43 -0.08
CA GLY A 93 -8.22 -4.12 -0.15
C GLY A 93 -8.83 -3.12 0.84
N ALA A 94 -10.16 -3.08 0.94
CA ALA A 94 -10.88 -2.17 1.80
C ALA A 94 -10.66 -2.45 3.30
N LEU A 95 -10.45 -3.70 3.71
CA LEU A 95 -10.03 -4.03 5.09
C LEU A 95 -8.69 -3.40 5.47
N ARG A 96 -7.79 -3.25 4.49
CA ARG A 96 -6.43 -2.69 4.66
C ARG A 96 -6.43 -1.16 4.65
N HIS A 97 -7.54 -0.52 4.32
CA HIS A 97 -7.67 0.93 4.35
C HIS A 97 -7.65 1.47 5.81
N PRO A 98 -6.97 2.60 6.11
CA PRO A 98 -6.85 3.16 7.46
C PRO A 98 -8.17 3.30 8.22
N LEU A 99 -9.26 3.58 7.51
CA LEU A 99 -10.62 3.69 8.08
C LEU A 99 -11.08 2.39 8.75
N ASN A 100 -10.76 1.23 8.16
CA ASN A 100 -11.26 -0.09 8.58
C ASN A 100 -10.25 -0.86 9.46
N GLN A 101 -8.97 -0.50 9.42
CA GLN A 101 -7.88 -1.24 10.09
C GLN A 101 -8.11 -1.47 11.60
N ARG A 102 -8.70 -0.52 12.33
CA ARG A 102 -8.98 -0.69 13.77
C ARG A 102 -9.98 -1.81 14.02
N ARG A 103 -11.07 -1.79 13.25
CA ARG A 103 -12.15 -2.77 13.32
C ARG A 103 -11.70 -4.14 12.82
N TRP A 104 -10.95 -4.15 11.72
CA TRP A 104 -10.31 -5.36 11.20
C TRP A 104 -9.43 -6.05 12.24
N LYS A 105 -8.54 -5.31 12.93
CA LYS A 105 -7.70 -5.86 14.01
C LYS A 105 -8.53 -6.47 15.13
N ARG A 106 -9.62 -5.81 15.55
CA ARG A 106 -10.51 -6.33 16.59
C ARG A 106 -11.10 -7.67 16.18
N GLN A 107 -11.68 -7.74 14.98
CA GLN A 107 -12.31 -8.96 14.47
C GLN A 107 -11.32 -10.10 14.25
N LEU A 108 -10.10 -9.82 13.80
CA LEU A 108 -9.03 -10.83 13.75
C LEU A 108 -8.69 -11.38 15.14
N GLY A 109 -8.71 -10.54 16.17
CA GLY A 109 -8.52 -10.94 17.56
C GLY A 109 -9.64 -11.86 18.07
N GLU A 110 -10.89 -11.52 17.76
CA GLU A 110 -12.06 -12.35 18.08
C GLU A 110 -11.99 -13.72 17.37
N LEU A 111 -11.66 -13.75 16.07
CA LEU A 111 -11.48 -15.00 15.33
C LEU A 111 -10.34 -15.85 15.90
N ALA A 112 -9.25 -15.22 16.34
CA ALA A 112 -8.16 -15.94 17.00
C ALA A 112 -8.65 -16.59 18.31
N ALA A 113 -9.36 -15.83 19.16
CA ALA A 113 -9.89 -16.32 20.42
C ALA A 113 -10.88 -17.49 20.22
N ASP A 114 -11.79 -17.37 19.26
CA ASP A 114 -12.74 -18.43 18.90
C ASP A 114 -12.04 -19.76 18.56
N ILE A 115 -10.97 -19.69 17.77
CA ILE A 115 -10.22 -20.87 17.36
C ILE A 115 -9.53 -21.52 18.57
N GLU A 116 -8.88 -20.72 19.42
CA GLU A 116 -8.21 -21.24 20.61
C GLU A 116 -9.22 -21.91 21.56
N THR A 117 -10.42 -21.32 21.73
CA THR A 117 -11.51 -21.94 22.49
C THR A 117 -11.93 -23.28 21.88
N ARG A 118 -12.14 -23.35 20.56
CA ARG A 118 -12.50 -24.61 19.87
C ARG A 118 -11.40 -25.66 19.94
N MET A 119 -10.13 -25.26 19.83
CA MET A 119 -8.98 -26.16 19.96
C MET A 119 -8.85 -26.70 21.37
N SER A 120 -9.09 -25.86 22.38
CA SER A 120 -9.06 -26.25 23.79
C SER A 120 -10.21 -27.20 24.14
N ALA A 121 -11.41 -26.96 23.60
CA ALA A 121 -12.56 -27.83 23.80
C ALA A 121 -12.36 -29.26 23.24
N ARG A 122 -11.51 -29.42 22.21
CA ARG A 122 -11.17 -30.72 21.59
C ARG A 122 -9.82 -31.27 22.07
N LYS A 123 -9.29 -30.74 23.18
CA LYS A 123 -8.02 -31.19 23.76
C LYS A 123 -8.18 -32.62 24.30
N GLY A 124 -7.46 -33.57 23.71
CA GLY A 124 -7.49 -34.99 24.11
C GLY A 124 -8.23 -35.92 23.14
N ASP A 125 -8.95 -35.38 22.15
CA ASP A 125 -9.60 -36.19 21.12
C ASP A 125 -8.55 -36.76 20.14
N SER A 126 -8.30 -38.06 20.19
CA SER A 126 -7.31 -38.77 19.36
C SER A 126 -7.89 -39.35 18.06
N SER A 127 -9.16 -39.07 17.75
CA SER A 127 -9.79 -39.53 16.51
C SER A 127 -9.08 -38.98 15.26
N LEU A 128 -9.18 -39.71 14.15
CA LEU A 128 -8.67 -39.27 12.85
C LEU A 128 -9.35 -37.98 12.39
N GLU A 129 -10.65 -37.84 12.66
CA GLU A 129 -11.41 -36.62 12.38
C GLU A 129 -10.88 -35.41 13.15
N ALA A 130 -10.54 -35.58 14.43
CA ALA A 130 -9.94 -34.52 15.23
C ALA A 130 -8.53 -34.16 14.75
N HIS A 131 -7.77 -35.15 14.29
CA HIS A 131 -6.46 -34.91 13.66
C HIS A 131 -6.60 -34.03 12.41
N ASP A 132 -7.48 -34.40 11.48
CA ASP A 132 -7.68 -33.64 10.23
C ASP A 132 -8.26 -32.25 10.49
N TRP A 133 -9.19 -32.15 11.42
CA TRP A 133 -9.72 -30.87 11.88
C TRP A 133 -8.62 -29.98 12.46
N ARG A 134 -7.73 -30.51 13.32
CA ARG A 134 -6.59 -29.76 13.88
C ARG A 134 -5.64 -29.28 12.79
N LYS A 135 -5.37 -30.09 11.78
CA LYS A 135 -4.53 -29.72 10.63
C LYS A 135 -5.10 -28.51 9.87
N ARG A 136 -6.39 -28.55 9.52
CA ARG A 136 -7.08 -27.43 8.84
C ARG A 136 -7.12 -26.18 9.73
N THR A 137 -7.48 -26.35 10.99
CA THR A 137 -7.60 -25.26 11.97
C THR A 137 -6.27 -24.57 12.24
N THR A 138 -5.17 -25.33 12.23
CA THR A 138 -3.81 -24.76 12.35
C THR A 138 -3.46 -23.86 11.16
N GLY A 139 -3.84 -24.26 9.94
CA GLY A 139 -3.69 -23.41 8.76
C GLY A 139 -4.46 -22.09 8.88
N TYR A 140 -5.72 -22.17 9.28
CA TYR A 140 -6.58 -21.00 9.50
C TYR A 140 -6.01 -20.07 10.60
N ARG A 141 -5.59 -20.63 11.74
CA ARG A 141 -4.92 -19.92 12.83
C ARG A 141 -3.66 -19.19 12.36
N ASN A 142 -2.84 -19.85 11.54
CA ASN A 142 -1.63 -19.24 11.00
C ASN A 142 -1.95 -18.06 10.08
N MET A 143 -3.00 -18.17 9.27
CA MET A 143 -3.42 -17.05 8.41
C MET A 143 -3.92 -15.85 9.23
N ILE A 144 -4.65 -16.08 10.32
CA ILE A 144 -5.04 -14.99 11.23
C ILE A 144 -3.81 -14.27 11.79
N LYS A 145 -2.80 -15.02 12.23
CA LYS A 145 -1.55 -14.42 12.73
C LYS A 145 -0.87 -13.57 11.65
N ILE A 146 -0.82 -14.06 10.42
CA ILE A 146 -0.30 -13.29 9.27
C ILE A 146 -1.09 -11.98 9.09
N ARG A 147 -2.42 -12.03 9.08
CA ARG A 147 -3.27 -10.82 8.94
C ARG A 147 -3.14 -9.86 10.11
N VAL A 148 -2.94 -10.36 11.33
CA VAL A 148 -2.70 -9.52 12.51
C VAL A 148 -1.37 -8.77 12.38
N GLU A 149 -0.30 -9.46 11.96
CA GLU A 149 1.01 -8.83 11.73
C GLU A 149 0.96 -7.84 10.55
N GLU A 150 0.24 -8.18 9.49
CA GLU A 150 -0.02 -7.27 8.36
C GLU A 150 -0.70 -5.97 8.84
N CYS A 151 -1.76 -6.08 9.64
CA CYS A 151 -2.44 -4.92 10.21
C CYS A 151 -1.51 -4.09 11.13
N ARG A 152 -0.65 -4.74 11.92
CA ARG A 152 0.34 -4.03 12.77
C ARG A 152 1.33 -3.23 11.92
N ARG A 153 1.87 -3.84 10.86
CA ARG A 153 2.80 -3.20 9.92
C ARG A 153 2.15 -1.97 9.27
N LEU A 154 0.96 -2.12 8.69
CA LEU A 154 0.24 -1.03 8.02
C LEU A 154 -0.02 0.17 8.95
N ARG A 155 -0.37 -0.12 10.22
CA ARG A 155 -0.58 0.93 11.22
C ARG A 155 0.72 1.63 11.62
N ALA A 156 1.82 0.90 11.72
CA ALA A 156 3.13 1.47 12.01
C ALA A 156 3.58 2.41 10.87
N GLU A 157 3.37 2.01 9.61
CA GLU A 157 3.65 2.83 8.43
C GLU A 157 2.82 4.11 8.42
N ALA A 158 1.51 4.00 8.67
CA ALA A 158 0.63 5.16 8.77
C ALA A 158 1.03 6.12 9.90
N HIS A 159 1.47 5.58 11.04
CA HIS A 159 1.96 6.39 12.16
C HIS A 159 3.27 7.11 11.82
N ALA A 160 4.24 6.40 11.23
CA ALA A 160 5.51 6.99 10.80
C ALA A 160 5.29 8.12 9.78
N GLU A 161 4.36 7.93 8.84
CA GLU A 161 4.00 8.97 7.87
C GLU A 161 3.34 10.17 8.54
N SER A 162 2.46 9.94 9.53
CA SER A 162 1.86 11.03 10.31
C SER A 162 2.92 11.86 11.04
N VAL A 163 3.92 11.21 11.64
CA VAL A 163 5.03 11.89 12.33
C VAL A 163 5.84 12.71 11.34
N ARG A 164 6.21 12.16 10.17
CA ARG A 164 6.91 12.91 9.11
C ARG A 164 6.14 14.14 8.67
N LYS A 165 4.83 14.01 8.42
CA LYS A 165 3.98 15.13 8.03
C LYS A 165 3.90 16.20 9.12
N GLN A 166 3.86 15.81 10.39
CA GLN A 166 3.86 16.74 11.50
C GLN A 166 5.17 17.51 11.60
N ASP A 167 6.30 16.83 11.42
CA ASP A 167 7.62 17.47 11.40
C ASP A 167 7.77 18.46 10.23
N TRP A 168 7.31 18.11 9.03
CA TRP A 168 7.30 19.04 7.89
C TRP A 168 6.44 20.27 8.17
N ARG A 169 5.24 20.09 8.71
CA ARG A 169 4.36 21.21 9.08
C ARG A 169 4.99 22.11 10.13
N ARG A 170 5.68 21.55 11.12
CA ARG A 170 6.41 22.33 12.13
C ARG A 170 7.50 23.17 11.46
N ARG A 171 8.35 22.57 10.62
CA ARG A 171 9.41 23.28 9.90
C ARG A 171 8.86 24.38 9.00
N ASP A 172 7.81 24.09 8.22
CA ASP A 172 7.15 25.08 7.38
C ASP A 172 6.64 26.28 8.20
N ALA A 173 6.08 26.01 9.39
CA ALA A 173 5.60 27.06 10.29
C ALA A 173 6.74 27.90 10.89
N GLU A 174 7.86 27.27 11.27
CA GLU A 174 9.05 27.96 11.77
C GLU A 174 9.66 28.88 10.70
N ILE A 175 9.80 28.39 9.47
CA ILE A 175 10.31 29.17 8.33
C ILE A 175 9.37 30.35 8.02
N ALA A 176 8.06 30.10 8.01
CA ALA A 176 7.06 31.13 7.77
C ALA A 176 7.10 32.22 8.85
N ALA A 177 7.16 31.83 10.12
CA ALA A 177 7.26 32.77 11.24
C ALA A 177 8.53 33.63 11.15
N ALA A 178 9.68 33.04 10.80
CA ALA A 178 10.93 33.78 10.61
C ALA A 178 10.85 34.79 9.45
N ALA A 179 10.06 34.50 8.43
CA ALA A 179 9.80 35.39 7.30
C ALA A 179 8.68 36.42 7.56
N GLY A 180 8.05 36.40 8.74
CA GLY A 180 6.89 37.25 9.04
C GLY A 180 5.66 36.94 8.17
N ALA A 181 5.56 35.72 7.65
CA ALA A 181 4.51 35.28 6.73
C ALA A 181 3.85 33.98 7.22
N THR A 182 2.80 33.54 6.54
CA THR A 182 2.17 32.24 6.75
C THR A 182 2.76 31.18 5.80
N PRO A 183 2.68 29.87 6.15
CA PRO A 183 3.12 28.81 5.24
C PRO A 183 2.39 28.81 3.89
N LYS A 184 1.16 29.34 3.86
CA LYS A 184 0.39 29.47 2.61
C LYS A 184 0.99 30.54 1.72
N GLU A 185 1.29 31.72 2.26
CA GLU A 185 1.90 32.82 1.52
C GLU A 185 3.27 32.45 0.97
N LEU A 186 4.12 31.79 1.78
CA LEU A 186 5.42 31.33 1.31
C LEU A 186 5.31 30.31 0.17
N ARG A 187 4.31 29.42 0.19
CA ARG A 187 4.09 28.47 -0.91
C ARG A 187 3.60 29.16 -2.18
N VAL A 188 2.70 30.14 -2.06
CA VAL A 188 2.25 30.96 -3.20
C VAL A 188 3.46 31.69 -3.80
N HIS A 189 4.24 32.36 -2.96
CA HIS A 189 5.43 33.09 -3.40
C HIS A 189 6.47 32.17 -4.06
N ALA A 190 6.72 30.99 -3.49
CA ALA A 190 7.60 30.00 -4.11
C ALA A 190 7.06 29.52 -5.47
N GLY A 191 5.74 29.35 -5.60
CA GLY A 191 5.06 29.01 -6.84
C GLY A 191 5.21 30.10 -7.90
N GLU A 192 4.98 31.36 -7.53
CA GLU A 192 5.16 32.52 -8.41
C GLU A 192 6.60 32.64 -8.91
N ILE A 193 7.59 32.45 -8.02
CA ILE A 193 9.00 32.42 -8.39
C ILE A 193 9.29 31.28 -9.37
N ALA A 194 8.75 30.08 -9.11
CA ALA A 194 8.97 28.92 -9.97
C ALA A 194 8.34 29.13 -11.36
N VAL A 195 7.11 29.64 -11.44
CA VAL A 195 6.45 30.00 -12.69
C VAL A 195 7.23 31.10 -13.42
N GLY A 196 7.67 32.13 -12.71
CA GLY A 196 8.50 33.20 -13.28
C GLY A 196 9.79 32.65 -13.90
N ARG A 197 10.48 31.74 -13.20
CA ARG A 197 11.69 31.06 -13.73
C ARG A 197 11.38 30.20 -14.95
N LEU A 198 10.23 29.52 -14.98
CA LEU A 198 9.79 28.73 -16.11
C LEU A 198 9.51 29.62 -17.34
N ILE A 199 8.77 30.73 -17.14
CA ILE A 199 8.49 31.71 -18.19
C ILE A 199 9.79 32.32 -18.70
N GLU A 200 10.75 32.64 -17.82
CA GLU A 200 12.04 33.17 -18.23
C GLU A 200 12.80 32.18 -19.13
N ALA A 201 12.85 30.91 -18.73
CA ALA A 201 13.58 29.87 -19.46
C ALA A 201 12.91 29.48 -20.79
N HIS A 202 11.59 29.59 -20.88
CA HIS A 202 10.79 29.15 -22.02
C HIS A 202 9.95 30.30 -22.62
N ARG A 203 10.51 31.51 -22.60
CA ARG A 203 9.78 32.75 -22.91
C ARG A 203 9.08 32.72 -24.26
N ASP A 204 9.76 32.24 -25.30
CA ASP A 204 9.22 32.20 -26.66
C ASP A 204 8.07 31.19 -26.79
N GLU A 205 8.24 30.01 -26.19
CA GLU A 205 7.22 28.97 -26.17
C GLU A 205 5.99 29.41 -25.36
N PHE A 206 6.20 30.04 -24.20
CA PHE A 206 5.13 30.61 -23.39
C PHE A 206 4.36 31.69 -24.13
N ASN A 207 5.06 32.61 -24.80
CA ASN A 207 4.43 33.68 -25.58
C ASN A 207 3.62 33.11 -26.76
N ARG A 208 4.12 32.07 -27.43
CA ARG A 208 3.41 31.37 -28.49
C ARG A 208 2.11 30.75 -27.98
N TYR A 209 2.16 29.94 -26.92
CA TYR A 209 0.94 29.34 -26.36
C TYR A 209 -0.05 30.40 -25.88
N CYS A 210 0.42 31.50 -25.29
CA CYS A 210 -0.45 32.61 -24.95
C CYS A 210 -1.13 33.21 -26.19
N ALA A 211 -0.40 33.43 -27.30
CA ALA A 211 -0.99 33.95 -28.53
C ALA A 211 -2.04 32.99 -29.12
N GLU A 212 -1.75 31.68 -29.13
CA GLU A 212 -2.67 30.64 -29.62
C GLU A 212 -3.98 30.61 -28.82
N GLU A 213 -3.91 30.67 -27.48
CA GLU A 213 -5.10 30.69 -26.62
C GLU A 213 -5.95 31.95 -26.79
N TYR A 214 -5.31 33.13 -26.95
CA TYR A 214 -6.03 34.36 -27.25
C TYR A 214 -6.75 34.28 -28.60
N GLN A 215 -6.09 33.73 -29.63
CA GLN A 215 -6.70 33.53 -30.94
C GLN A 215 -7.85 32.52 -30.89
N ALA A 216 -7.69 31.42 -30.16
CA ALA A 216 -8.74 30.40 -29.98
C ALA A 216 -10.01 30.97 -29.32
N LEU A 217 -9.84 31.93 -28.41
CA LEU A 217 -10.95 32.64 -27.75
C LEU A 217 -11.48 33.85 -28.55
N GLY A 218 -10.90 34.15 -29.73
CA GLY A 218 -11.28 35.29 -30.56
C GLY A 218 -10.91 36.66 -29.95
N LEU A 219 -9.94 36.69 -29.04
CA LEU A 219 -9.47 37.90 -28.38
C LEU A 219 -8.29 38.52 -29.14
N THR A 220 -8.16 39.85 -29.09
CA THR A 220 -7.00 40.56 -29.65
C THR A 220 -5.74 40.15 -28.89
N VAL A 221 -4.72 39.66 -29.61
CA VAL A 221 -3.43 39.27 -29.03
C VAL A 221 -2.64 40.53 -28.65
N PRO A 222 -2.26 40.72 -27.37
CA PRO A 222 -1.41 41.83 -26.96
C PRO A 222 -0.06 41.86 -27.69
N GLU A 223 0.46 43.06 -28.03
CA GLU A 223 1.72 43.24 -28.77
C GLU A 223 2.92 42.52 -28.16
N ARG A 224 2.98 42.44 -26.82
CA ARG A 224 4.03 41.71 -26.08
C ARG A 224 4.10 40.21 -26.43
N PHE A 225 3.04 39.65 -27.01
CA PHE A 225 2.96 38.27 -27.50
C PHE A 225 2.95 38.19 -29.04
N GLY A 226 2.77 39.32 -29.74
CA GLY A 226 2.51 39.38 -31.19
C GLY A 226 3.75 39.39 -32.10
N ASN A 227 4.96 39.50 -31.54
CA ASN A 227 6.18 39.50 -32.35
C ASN A 227 6.54 38.10 -32.93
N TRP A 228 5.84 37.04 -32.52
CA TRP A 228 6.13 35.67 -32.98
C TRP A 228 5.45 35.31 -34.30
N THR A 229 4.29 35.90 -34.60
CA THR A 229 3.51 35.63 -35.84
C THR A 229 4.19 36.10 -37.14
N ARG A 230 5.34 36.80 -37.07
CA ARG A 230 6.05 37.28 -38.27
C ARG A 230 7.12 36.33 -38.80
N ASP A 231 7.66 35.43 -37.97
CA ASP A 231 8.81 34.59 -38.35
C ASP A 231 8.44 33.15 -38.78
N THR A 232 7.17 32.76 -38.70
CA THR A 232 6.68 31.45 -39.17
C THR A 232 5.94 31.50 -40.50
N ALA A 233 5.85 32.67 -41.13
CA ALA A 233 5.21 32.89 -42.43
C ALA A 233 6.20 33.16 -43.59
N ALA A 234 7.50 32.87 -43.40
CA ALA A 234 8.55 32.87 -44.42
C ALA A 234 9.21 31.49 -44.49
#